data_AF-A0A7J7MB58-F1
#
_entry.id   AF-A0A7J7MB58-F1
#
_cell.length_a   1.000
_cell.length_b   1.000
_cell.length_c   1.000
_cell.angle_alpha   90.00
_cell.angle_beta   90.00
_cell.angle_gamma   90.00
#
_symmetry.space_group_name_H-M   'P 1'
#
loop_
_entity.id
_entity.type
_entity.pdbx_description
1 polymer ?
#
loop_
_entity_poly.entity_id
_entity_poly.type
_entity_poly.pdbx_seq_one_letter_code
_entity_poly.pdbx_strand_id
1 'polypeptide(L)'
;MRLMDVPSFIRTTDPNDVMLHFVGKEVHNCLPAIIFNTFDDLEREVLDEIMLMSPNIYMIGPLSVLGQHLPKNKVKNLGTNLWKDDFDCCSGWINRVSVPFYT
;
A
#
# COMPACT_ATOMS: atom_id res chain seq x y z
N MET A 1 -9.92 -13.82 1.40
CA MET A 1 -10.34 -12.76 0.47
C MET A 1 -11.72 -13.09 -0.09
N ARG A 2 -12.61 -12.11 -0.17
CA ARG A 2 -13.94 -12.18 -0.83
C ARG A 2 -13.89 -11.33 -2.09
N LEU A 3 -14.81 -11.57 -3.04
CA LEU A 3 -14.86 -10.79 -4.28
C LEU A 3 -15.01 -9.27 -4.02
N MET A 4 -15.71 -8.89 -2.95
CA MET A 4 -15.91 -7.48 -2.58
C MET A 4 -14.64 -6.78 -2.11
N ASP A 5 -13.62 -7.53 -1.66
CA ASP A 5 -12.33 -6.97 -1.23
C ASP A 5 -11.46 -6.58 -2.45
N VAL A 6 -11.83 -7.04 -3.64
CA VAL A 6 -11.08 -6.82 -4.88
C VAL A 6 -11.56 -5.54 -5.58
N PRO A 7 -10.64 -4.66 -6.04
CA PRO A 7 -11.00 -3.45 -6.75
C PRO A 7 -11.92 -3.72 -7.95
N SER A 8 -12.88 -2.82 -8.20
CA SER A 8 -13.88 -2.98 -9.26
C SER A 8 -13.28 -3.18 -10.65
N PHE A 9 -12.14 -2.53 -10.94
CA PHE A 9 -11.46 -2.63 -12.24
C PHE A 9 -10.88 -4.03 -12.52
N ILE A 10 -10.67 -4.87 -11.50
CA ILE A 10 -10.28 -6.28 -11.69
C ILE A 10 -11.51 -7.16 -11.94
N ARG A 11 -12.70 -6.74 -11.49
CA ARG A 11 -13.95 -7.51 -11.55
C ARG A 11 -14.70 -7.38 -12.89
N THR A 12 -14.05 -6.79 -13.88
CA THR A 12 -14.59 -6.58 -15.23
C THR A 12 -14.51 -7.87 -16.06
N THR A 13 -15.46 -8.06 -16.98
CA THR A 13 -15.40 -9.09 -18.02
C THR A 13 -15.02 -8.53 -19.38
N ASP A 14 -14.81 -7.21 -19.47
CA ASP A 14 -14.37 -6.57 -20.70
C ASP A 14 -12.86 -6.80 -20.89
N PRO A 15 -12.44 -7.54 -21.93
CA PRO A 15 -11.02 -7.75 -22.20
C PRO A 15 -10.28 -6.46 -22.58
N ASN A 16 -10.99 -5.38 -22.90
CA ASN A 16 -10.43 -4.08 -23.27
C ASN A 16 -10.56 -3.03 -22.14
N ASP A 17 -10.83 -3.46 -20.91
CA ASP A 17 -10.90 -2.55 -19.78
C ASP A 17 -9.57 -1.78 -19.62
N VAL A 18 -9.68 -0.45 -19.69
CA VAL A 18 -8.52 0.45 -19.71
C VAL A 18 -7.71 0.36 -18.42
N MET A 19 -8.38 0.26 -17.28
CA MET A 19 -7.70 0.21 -15.99
C MET A 19 -7.03 -1.15 -15.77
N LEU A 20 -7.68 -2.24 -16.18
CA LEU A 20 -7.08 -3.58 -16.11
C LEU A 20 -5.80 -3.65 -16.97
N HIS A 21 -5.85 -3.15 -18.20
CA HIS A 21 -4.68 -3.11 -19.08
C HIS A 21 -3.57 -2.24 -18.48
N PHE A 22 -3.92 -1.04 -18.01
CA PHE A 22 -2.97 -0.12 -17.39
C PHE A 22 -2.24 -0.78 -16.21
N VAL A 23 -2.98 -1.37 -15.26
CA VAL A 23 -2.37 -2.03 -14.10
C VAL A 23 -1.49 -3.20 -14.52
N GLY A 24 -1.91 -4.03 -15.48
CA GLY A 24 -1.09 -5.13 -16.00
C GLY A 24 0.23 -4.65 -16.61
N LYS A 25 0.20 -3.56 -17.37
CA LYS A 25 1.40 -2.93 -17.94
C LYS A 25 2.33 -2.39 -16.85
N GLU A 26 1.79 -1.68 -15.86
CA GLU A 26 2.60 -1.11 -14.78
C GLU A 26 3.22 -2.20 -13.89
N VAL A 27 2.50 -3.30 -13.64
CA VAL A 27 3.06 -4.48 -12.95
C VAL A 27 4.25 -5.03 -13.74
N HIS A 28 4.15 -5.16 -15.06
CA HIS A 28 5.29 -5.63 -15.86
C HIS A 28 6.48 -4.66 -15.82
N ASN A 29 6.21 -3.35 -15.89
CA ASN A 29 7.24 -2.31 -15.85
C ASN A 29 8.00 -2.27 -14.52
N CYS A 30 7.37 -2.65 -13.39
CA CYS A 30 8.01 -2.62 -12.08
C CYS A 30 8.80 -3.89 -11.72
N LEU A 31 8.67 -4.98 -12.48
CA LEU A 31 9.38 -6.25 -12.21
C LEU A 31 10.91 -6.14 -12.06
N PRO A 32 11.65 -5.20 -12.70
CA PRO A 32 13.08 -5.09 -12.48
C PRO A 32 13.47 -4.76 -11.03
N ALA A 33 12.65 -3.98 -10.32
CA ALA A 33 12.82 -3.65 -8.91
C ALA A 33 11.55 -3.02 -8.31
N ILE A 34 11.14 -3.49 -7.14
CA ILE A 34 9.92 -3.03 -6.46
C ILE A 34 10.26 -2.55 -5.05
N ILE A 35 9.72 -1.39 -4.67
CA ILE A 35 9.84 -0.85 -3.32
C ILE A 35 8.45 -0.90 -2.69
N PHE A 36 8.32 -1.63 -1.59
CA PHE A 36 7.11 -1.66 -0.78
C PHE A 36 7.26 -0.82 0.48
N ASN A 37 6.23 -0.01 0.76
CA ASN A 37 6.03 0.62 2.06
C ASN A 37 5.39 -0.39 3.03
N THR A 38 6.07 -1.51 3.24
CA THR A 38 5.69 -2.58 4.19
C THR A 38 6.93 -3.07 4.92
N PHE A 39 6.75 -3.97 5.88
CA PHE A 39 7.84 -4.66 6.57
C PHE A 39 7.56 -6.16 6.65
N ASP A 40 8.63 -6.90 6.81
CA ASP A 40 8.67 -8.34 6.60
C ASP A 40 7.73 -9.14 7.51
N ASP A 41 7.72 -8.81 8.80
CA ASP A 41 6.86 -9.47 9.80
C ASP A 41 5.36 -9.27 9.55
N LEU A 42 4.97 -8.27 8.74
CA LEU A 42 3.56 -8.00 8.43
C LEU A 42 3.02 -8.86 7.28
N GLU A 43 3.83 -9.06 6.23
CA GLU A 43 3.37 -9.61 4.95
C GLU A 43 4.29 -10.70 4.37
N ARG A 44 5.07 -11.39 5.21
CA ARG A 44 6.06 -12.41 4.82
C ARG A 44 5.59 -13.32 3.69
N GLU A 45 4.45 -13.99 3.88
CA GLU A 45 3.94 -14.98 2.92
C GLU A 45 3.69 -14.36 1.54
N VAL A 46 3.21 -13.12 1.48
CA VAL A 46 2.96 -12.40 0.23
C VAL A 46 4.27 -11.95 -0.41
N LEU A 47 5.22 -11.49 0.40
CA LEU A 47 6.52 -11.05 -0.07
C LEU A 47 7.33 -12.21 -0.66
N ASP A 48 7.30 -13.38 -0.03
CA ASP A 48 7.98 -14.59 -0.52
C ASP A 48 7.46 -14.98 -1.92
N GLU A 49 6.15 -14.92 -2.15
CA GLU A 49 5.56 -15.18 -3.47
C GLU A 49 5.94 -14.10 -4.51
N ILE A 50 6.02 -12.82 -4.11
CA ILE A 50 6.46 -11.75 -5.01
C ILE A 50 7.96 -11.91 -5.36
N MET A 51 8.79 -12.43 -4.46
CA MET A 51 10.23 -12.67 -4.71
C MET A 51 10.48 -13.65 -5.84
N LEU A 52 9.53 -14.57 -6.07
CA LEU A 52 9.58 -15.49 -7.21
C LEU A 52 9.39 -14.78 -8.55
N MET A 53 8.69 -13.63 -8.57
CA MET A 53 8.42 -12.84 -9.76
C MET A 53 9.44 -11.71 -9.98
N SER A 54 9.91 -11.09 -8.89
CA SER A 54 10.89 -10.02 -8.90
C SER A 54 11.91 -10.26 -7.79
N PRO A 55 13.17 -10.62 -8.11
CA PRO A 55 14.17 -10.89 -7.08
C PRO A 55 14.64 -9.62 -6.34
N ASN A 56 14.36 -8.43 -6.89
CA ASN A 56 14.80 -7.15 -6.35
C ASN A 56 13.64 -6.42 -5.65
N ILE A 57 13.26 -6.91 -4.47
CA ILE A 57 12.25 -6.25 -3.64
C ILE A 57 12.87 -5.57 -2.43
N TYR A 58 12.38 -4.38 -2.10
CA TYR A 58 12.84 -3.59 -0.97
C TYR A 58 11.66 -3.20 -0.08
N MET A 59 11.67 -3.70 1.15
CA MET A 59 10.69 -3.37 2.19
C MET A 59 11.25 -2.21 3.01
N ILE A 60 10.73 -1.01 2.82
CA ILE A 60 11.22 0.21 3.50
C ILE A 60 10.21 0.80 4.50
N GLY A 61 9.12 0.06 4.74
CA GLY A 61 8.01 0.53 5.56
C GLY A 61 8.19 0.27 7.06
N PRO A 62 7.34 0.91 7.88
CA PRO A 62 6.43 1.99 7.49
C PRO A 62 7.20 3.33 7.32
N LEU A 63 6.99 3.99 6.17
CA LEU A 63 7.62 5.27 5.83
C LEU A 63 7.37 6.36 6.89
N SER A 64 6.26 6.28 7.63
CA SER A 64 5.91 7.22 8.70
C SER A 64 6.89 7.18 9.89
N VAL A 65 7.55 6.04 10.11
CA VAL A 65 8.60 5.88 11.13
C VAL A 65 9.96 6.29 10.57
N LEU A 66 10.24 5.94 9.32
CA LEU A 66 11.49 6.31 8.64
C LEU A 66 11.65 7.84 8.56
N GLY A 67 10.57 8.57 8.26
CA GLY A 67 10.58 10.03 8.18
C GLY A 67 10.98 10.75 9.47
N GLN A 68 10.78 10.14 10.63
CA GLN A 68 11.14 10.74 11.93
C GLN A 68 12.65 10.86 12.13
N HIS A 69 13.41 9.99 11.47
CA HIS A 69 14.87 9.94 11.56
C HIS A 69 15.55 10.88 10.56
N LEU A 70 14.78 11.52 9.66
CA LEU A 70 15.30 12.42 8.64
C LEU A 70 15.28 13.88 9.10
N PRO A 71 16.24 14.72 8.66
CA PRO A 71 16.23 16.15 8.95
C PRO A 71 14.91 16.80 8.51
N LYS A 72 14.22 17.46 9.45
CA LYS A 72 12.89 18.07 9.21
C LYS A 72 12.85 19.03 8.03
N ASN A 73 13.97 19.69 7.71
CA ASN A 73 14.08 20.59 6.57
C ASN A 73 14.03 19.87 5.20
N LYS A 74 14.35 18.56 5.13
CA LYS A 74 14.31 17.77 3.90
C LYS A 74 12.97 17.07 3.66
N VAL A 75 12.20 16.81 4.72
CA VAL A 75 10.96 16.01 4.65
C VAL A 75 9.69 16.79 5.00
N LYS A 76 9.79 18.11 5.21
CA LYS A 76 8.65 18.96 5.65
C LYS A 76 7.38 18.84 4.79
N ASN A 77 7.53 18.51 3.50
CA ASN A 77 6.43 18.39 2.54
C ASN A 77 6.21 16.94 2.07
N LEU A 78 6.95 15.96 2.60
CA LEU A 78 6.78 14.55 2.25
C LEU A 78 5.68 13.97 3.15
N GLY A 79 4.46 13.92 2.63
CA GLY A 79 3.41 13.07 3.18
C GLY A 79 3.69 11.60 2.86
N THR A 80 3.27 10.69 3.73
CA THR A 80 3.36 9.24 3.48
C THR A 80 2.15 8.71 2.70
N ASN A 81 1.17 9.59 2.42
CA ASN A 81 -0.05 9.30 1.69
C ASN A 81 0.02 9.92 0.30
N LEU A 82 -0.51 9.21 -0.70
CA LEU A 82 -0.70 9.75 -2.05
C LEU A 82 -1.91 10.70 -2.14
N TRP A 83 -2.83 10.61 -1.18
CA TRP A 83 -4.03 11.42 -1.08
C TRP A 83 -3.83 12.58 -0.12
N LYS A 84 -4.57 13.67 -0.34
CA LYS A 84 -4.66 14.75 0.65
C LYS A 84 -5.27 14.18 1.93
N ASP A 85 -4.70 14.55 3.07
CA ASP A 85 -5.25 14.16 4.35
C ASP A 85 -6.65 14.75 4.51
N ASP A 86 -7.63 13.87 4.73
CA ASP A 86 -9.00 14.23 5.07
C ASP A 86 -9.19 14.00 6.58
N PHE A 87 -9.01 15.07 7.34
CA PHE A 87 -9.11 15.05 8.79
C PHE A 87 -10.56 14.86 9.29
N ASP A 88 -11.56 15.14 8.45
CA ASP A 88 -12.97 15.07 8.81
C ASP A 88 -13.52 13.63 8.67
N CYS A 89 -13.01 12.85 7.70
CA CYS A 89 -13.45 11.48 7.43
C CYS A 89 -12.95 10.44 8.46
N CYS A 90 -11.66 10.52 8.84
CA CYS A 90 -11.01 9.45 9.61
C CYS A 90 -11.28 9.50 11.13
N SER A 91 -11.59 10.68 11.69
CA SER A 91 -11.76 10.86 13.14
C SER A 91 -13.02 10.17 13.70
N GLY A 92 -14.11 10.15 12.94
CA GLY A 92 -15.38 9.54 13.36
C GLY A 92 -15.45 8.02 13.21
N TRP A 93 -14.62 7.43 12.34
CA TRP A 93 -14.59 5.99 12.08
C TRP A 93 -13.60 5.26 12.99
N ILE A 94 -12.38 5.77 13.14
CA ILE A 94 -11.33 5.11 13.94
C ILE A 94 -11.72 5.01 15.42
N ASN A 95 -12.40 6.04 15.94
CA ASN A 95 -12.91 6.05 17.33
C ASN A 95 -14.05 5.04 17.58
N ARG A 96 -14.71 4.53 16.53
CA ARG A 96 -15.76 3.49 16.68
C ARG A 96 -15.19 2.08 16.68
N VAL A 97 -14.00 1.88 16.11
CA VAL A 97 -13.35 0.56 15.99
C VAL A 97 -12.38 0.29 17.16
N SER A 98 -12.19 1.27 18.04
CA SER A 98 -11.55 1.07 19.35
C SER A 98 -12.33 0.04 20.16
N VAL A 99 -11.87 -1.21 20.11
CA VAL A 99 -12.28 -2.29 21.00
C VAL A 99 -12.14 -1.77 22.44
N PRO A 100 -13.16 -1.91 23.32
CA PRO A 100 -12.96 -1.53 24.71
C PRO A 100 -11.90 -2.48 25.26
N PHE A 101 -10.72 -1.95 25.58
CA PHE A 101 -9.84 -2.60 26.52
C PHE A 101 -10.58 -2.64 27.86
N TYR A 102 -11.29 -3.74 28.12
CA TYR A 102 -11.74 -4.03 29.47
C TYR A 102 -10.51 -4.41 30.30
N THR A 103 -10.46 -3.84 31.50
CA THR A 103 -9.53 -4.16 32.57
C THR A 103 -9.77 -5.57 33.08
#